data_AF-A0A2Z5G3A2-F1
#
_entry.id   AF-A0A2Z5G3A2-F1
#
_cell.length_a   1.000
_cell.length_b   1.000
_cell.length_c   1.000
_cell.angle_alpha   90.00
_cell.angle_beta   90.00
_cell.angle_gamma   90.00
#
_symmetry.space_group_name_H-M   'P 1'
#
loop_
_entity.id
_entity.type
_entity.pdbx_description
1 polymer ?
#
loop_
_entity_poly.entity_id
_entity_poly.type
_entity_poly.pdbx_seq_one_letter_code
_entity_poly.pdbx_strand_id
1 'polypeptide(L)'
;MENPTEGINGALLDGVTQLAAAAAQLQKTALVLEERWNGAGAPQSGEVAKVVATIDPDPAGRITELEARLQTAEQQIAELRAQASLGVSAAGASRKTLPVAASHLLAKHGIDTLEQVNGGALDAALVGLSLEQRIAVKSQLMRAGLLG
;
A
#
# COMPACT_ATOMS: atom_id res chain seq x y z
N MET A 1 14.12 82.48 24.95
CA MET A 1 14.81 81.34 25.58
C MET A 1 13.73 80.33 25.94
N GLU A 2 13.45 79.40 25.04
CA GLU A 2 12.54 78.29 25.33
C GLU A 2 13.24 77.34 26.31
N ASN A 3 12.53 76.99 27.39
CA ASN A 3 13.11 76.21 28.48
C ASN A 3 13.32 74.75 28.03
N PRO A 4 14.52 74.17 28.19
CA PRO A 4 14.81 72.79 27.77
C PRO A 4 13.97 71.73 28.52
N THR A 5 13.33 72.09 29.63
CA THR A 5 12.46 71.22 30.41
C THR A 5 11.09 70.99 29.77
N GLU A 6 10.57 71.93 28.97
CA GLU A 6 9.29 71.76 28.27
C GLU A 6 9.41 70.73 27.11
N GLY A 7 10.55 70.72 26.41
CA GLY A 7 10.81 69.74 25.35
C GLY A 7 10.93 68.29 25.88
N ILE A 8 11.51 68.11 27.06
CA ILE A 8 11.63 66.79 27.71
C ILE A 8 10.26 66.29 28.15
N ASN A 9 9.40 67.17 28.68
CA ASN A 9 8.04 66.82 29.09
C ASN A 9 7.17 66.46 27.88
N GLY A 10 7.31 67.17 26.76
CA GLY A 10 6.63 66.84 25.50
C GLY A 10 7.03 65.48 24.95
N ALA A 11 8.32 65.19 24.89
CA ALA A 11 8.82 63.88 24.43
C ALA A 11 8.38 62.72 25.34
N LEU A 12 8.29 62.96 26.66
CA LEU A 12 7.78 61.97 27.61
C LEU A 12 6.28 61.71 27.39
N LEU A 13 5.47 62.75 27.18
CA LEU A 13 4.05 62.63 26.88
C LEU A 13 3.82 61.86 25.57
N ASP A 14 4.59 62.17 24.52
CA ASP A 14 4.51 61.46 23.24
C ASP A 14 4.91 59.98 23.40
N GLY A 15 5.98 59.69 24.16
CA GLY A 15 6.39 58.31 24.47
C GLY A 15 5.30 57.52 25.22
N VAL A 16 4.62 58.15 26.18
CA VAL A 16 3.49 57.53 26.90
C VAL A 16 2.32 57.24 25.95
N THR A 17 2.02 58.13 25.01
CA THR A 17 0.94 57.90 24.02
C THR A 17 1.27 56.77 23.06
N GLN A 18 2.51 56.67 22.60
CA GLN A 18 2.97 55.57 21.75
C GLN A 18 2.95 54.23 22.48
N LEU A 19 3.38 54.21 23.75
CA LEU A 19 3.30 53.01 24.58
C LEU A 19 1.86 52.54 24.77
N ALA A 20 0.92 53.48 25.03
CA ALA A 20 -0.49 53.17 25.18
C ALA A 20 -1.10 52.58 23.89
N ALA A 21 -0.72 53.11 22.72
CA ALA A 21 -1.14 52.58 21.43
C ALA A 21 -0.59 51.17 21.17
N ALA A 22 0.68 50.91 21.49
CA ALA A 22 1.30 49.60 21.36
C ALA A 22 0.66 48.57 22.30
N ALA A 23 0.39 48.95 23.55
CA ALA A 23 -0.32 48.12 24.51
C ALA A 23 -1.74 47.76 24.03
N ALA A 24 -2.48 48.72 23.46
CA ALA A 24 -3.81 48.47 22.89
C ALA A 24 -3.75 47.49 21.70
N GLN A 25 -2.73 47.59 20.85
CA GLN A 25 -2.53 46.63 19.76
C GLN A 25 -2.20 45.23 20.28
N LEU A 26 -1.33 45.11 21.28
CA LEU A 26 -0.99 43.83 21.91
C LEU A 26 -2.19 43.19 22.60
N GLN A 27 -3.03 43.98 23.28
CA GLN A 27 -4.25 43.46 23.90
C GLN A 27 -5.22 42.94 22.84
N LYS A 28 -5.35 43.64 21.71
CA LYS A 28 -6.18 43.19 20.58
C LYS A 28 -5.65 41.89 19.96
N THR A 29 -4.34 41.77 19.77
CA THR A 29 -3.76 40.52 19.23
C THR A 29 -3.87 39.37 20.21
N ALA A 30 -3.73 39.63 21.52
CA ALA A 30 -3.93 38.63 22.56
C ALA A 30 -5.37 38.07 22.55
N LEU A 31 -6.38 38.94 22.43
CA LEU A 31 -7.78 38.51 22.31
C LEU A 31 -8.05 37.69 21.03
N VAL A 32 -7.50 38.11 19.89
CA VAL A 32 -7.62 37.35 18.63
C VAL A 32 -6.94 35.98 18.72
N LEU A 33 -5.79 35.91 19.40
CA LEU A 33 -5.13 34.64 19.67
C LEU A 33 -6.00 33.79 20.59
N GLU A 34 -6.47 34.33 21.71
CA GLU A 34 -7.33 33.61 22.65
C GLU A 34 -8.62 33.09 22.00
N GLU A 35 -9.30 33.88 21.17
CA GLU A 35 -10.45 33.42 20.37
C GLU A 35 -10.06 32.32 19.38
N ARG A 36 -8.87 32.41 18.75
CA ARG A 36 -8.35 31.35 17.88
C ARG A 36 -8.01 30.09 18.67
N TRP A 37 -7.43 30.19 19.87
CA TRP A 37 -7.06 29.05 20.71
C TRP A 37 -8.30 28.40 21.34
N ASN A 38 -9.22 29.20 21.87
CA ASN A 38 -10.49 28.73 22.45
C ASN A 38 -11.46 28.22 21.38
N GLY A 39 -11.46 28.81 20.18
CA GLY A 39 -12.21 28.34 19.02
C GLY A 39 -11.59 27.15 18.29
N ALA A 40 -10.25 27.02 18.30
CA ALA A 40 -9.52 25.87 17.74
C ALA A 40 -9.37 24.69 18.71
N GLY A 41 -9.87 24.82 19.94
CA GLY A 41 -9.95 23.73 20.91
C GLY A 41 -10.86 22.56 20.50
N ALA A 42 -11.53 22.62 19.34
CA ALA A 42 -12.50 21.59 18.91
C ALA A 42 -12.30 20.95 17.52
N PRO A 43 -11.48 21.44 16.56
CA PRO A 43 -11.19 20.63 15.38
C PRO A 43 -9.72 20.40 15.00
N GLN A 44 -8.74 21.18 15.47
CA GLN A 44 -7.33 20.96 15.06
C GLN A 44 -6.58 19.98 15.96
N SER A 45 -7.02 19.79 17.21
CA SER A 45 -6.47 18.76 18.09
C SER A 45 -6.83 17.35 17.61
N GLY A 46 -7.97 17.16 16.94
CA GLY A 46 -8.39 15.85 16.43
C GLY A 46 -7.53 15.31 15.29
N GLU A 47 -7.07 16.17 14.37
CA GLU A 47 -6.25 15.74 13.24
C GLU A 47 -4.81 15.43 13.67
N VAL A 48 -4.23 16.26 14.54
CA VAL A 48 -2.91 16.00 15.14
C VAL A 48 -2.95 14.80 16.09
N ALA A 49 -4.01 14.64 16.90
CA ALA A 49 -4.19 13.46 17.76
C ALA A 49 -4.37 12.17 16.95
N LYS A 50 -5.04 12.25 15.79
CA LYS A 50 -5.21 11.09 14.89
C LYS A 50 -3.88 10.67 14.25
N VAL A 51 -3.01 11.64 13.92
CA VAL A 51 -1.65 11.36 13.44
C VAL A 51 -0.80 10.71 14.55
N VAL A 52 -0.92 11.17 15.79
CA VAL A 52 -0.21 10.58 16.94
C VAL A 52 -0.72 9.17 17.26
N ALA A 53 -2.02 8.90 17.10
CA ALA A 53 -2.60 7.57 17.34
C ALA A 53 -2.17 6.50 16.31
N THR A 54 -1.68 6.90 15.13
CA THR A 54 -1.18 5.99 14.09
C THR A 54 0.32 5.69 14.17
N ILE A 55 1.04 6.36 15.08
CA ILE A 55 2.45 6.06 15.33
C ILE A 55 2.48 4.91 16.35
N ASP A 56 2.75 3.69 15.87
CA ASP A 56 3.04 2.57 16.74
C ASP A 56 4.12 2.96 17.75
N PRO A 57 3.94 2.68 19.06
CA PRO A 57 4.87 3.11 20.11
C PRO A 57 6.25 2.44 20.02
N ASP A 58 6.39 1.39 19.21
CA ASP A 58 7.64 0.70 18.93
C ASP A 58 7.83 0.41 17.42
N PRO A 59 8.24 1.42 16.64
CA PRO A 59 8.48 1.25 15.21
C PRO A 59 9.64 0.28 14.94
N ALA A 60 10.62 0.17 15.86
CA ALA A 60 11.77 -0.69 15.71
C ALA A 60 11.39 -2.19 15.89
N GLY A 61 10.58 -2.50 16.90
CA GLY A 61 10.02 -3.83 17.10
C GLY A 61 9.15 -4.28 15.92
N ARG A 62 8.39 -3.36 15.32
CA ARG A 62 7.58 -3.67 14.15
C ARG A 62 8.42 -3.95 12.90
N ILE A 63 9.47 -3.16 12.67
CA ILE A 63 10.38 -3.38 11.53
C ILE A 63 11.06 -4.75 11.66
N THR A 64 11.60 -5.08 12.82
CA THR A 64 12.26 -6.38 13.05
C THR A 64 11.31 -7.57 12.91
N GLU A 65 10.05 -7.45 13.36
CA GLU A 65 9.03 -8.47 13.15
C GLU A 65 8.69 -8.65 11.65
N LEU A 66 8.55 -7.53 10.92
CA LEU A 66 8.27 -7.56 9.49
C LEU A 66 9.45 -8.15 8.70
N GLU A 67 10.69 -7.85 9.07
CA GLU A 67 11.90 -8.44 8.48
C GLU A 67 11.96 -9.95 8.71
N ALA A 68 11.66 -10.42 9.93
CA ALA A 68 11.63 -11.86 10.23
C ALA A 68 10.54 -12.60 9.44
N ARG A 69 9.36 -11.99 9.30
CA ARG A 69 8.26 -12.53 8.47
C ARG A 69 8.63 -12.56 6.99
N LEU A 70 9.30 -11.52 6.50
CA LEU A 70 9.76 -11.42 5.11
C LEU A 70 10.78 -12.51 4.81
N GLN A 71 11.79 -12.68 5.66
CA GLN A 71 12.80 -13.74 5.51
C GLN A 71 12.18 -15.14 5.49
N THR A 72 11.19 -15.39 6.35
CA THR A 72 10.48 -16.69 6.38
C THR A 72 9.71 -16.93 5.08
N ALA A 73 9.01 -15.91 4.58
CA ALA A 73 8.27 -15.99 3.33
C ALA A 73 9.20 -16.20 2.13
N GLU A 74 10.35 -15.53 2.09
CA GLU A 74 11.35 -15.72 1.03
C GLU A 74 11.93 -17.13 1.02
N GLN A 75 12.19 -17.72 2.19
CA GLN A 75 12.63 -19.11 2.29
C GLN A 75 11.57 -20.09 1.77
N GLN A 76 10.30 -19.89 2.13
CA GLN A 76 9.20 -20.70 1.62
C GLN A 76 9.05 -20.59 0.10
N ILE A 77 9.18 -19.38 -0.45
CA ILE A 77 9.15 -19.17 -1.90
C ILE A 77 10.33 -19.87 -2.57
N ALA A 78 11.53 -19.78 -2.00
CA ALA A 78 12.72 -20.45 -2.53
C ALA A 78 12.55 -21.98 -2.52
N GLU A 79 12.01 -22.54 -1.44
CA GLU A 79 11.72 -23.97 -1.32
C GLU A 79 10.66 -24.41 -2.33
N LEU A 80 9.54 -23.70 -2.41
CA LEU A 80 8.47 -24.01 -3.38
C LEU A 80 8.98 -23.90 -4.83
N ARG A 81 9.83 -22.93 -5.13
CA ARG A 81 10.48 -22.80 -6.44
C ARG A 81 11.45 -23.95 -6.72
N ALA A 82 12.19 -24.42 -5.72
CA ALA A 82 13.07 -25.57 -5.85
C ALA A 82 12.28 -26.88 -6.06
N GLN A 83 11.16 -27.05 -5.35
CA GLN A 83 10.26 -28.19 -5.56
C GLN A 83 9.61 -28.14 -6.96
N ALA A 84 9.22 -26.95 -7.41
CA ALA A 84 8.68 -26.75 -8.76
C ALA A 84 9.73 -27.02 -9.84
N SER A 85 10.99 -26.59 -9.67
CA SER A 85 12.05 -26.83 -10.66
C SER A 85 12.47 -28.29 -10.74
N LEU A 86 12.45 -29.03 -9.63
CA LEU A 86 12.62 -30.49 -9.61
C LEU A 86 11.47 -31.21 -10.34
N GLY A 87 10.23 -30.74 -10.17
CA GLY A 87 9.07 -31.26 -10.90
C GLY A 87 9.07 -30.94 -12.41
N VAL A 88 9.53 -29.74 -12.78
CA VAL A 88 9.61 -29.28 -14.18
C VAL A 88 10.77 -29.94 -14.92
N SER A 89 11.90 -30.23 -14.27
CA SER A 89 13.04 -30.90 -14.92
C SER A 89 12.75 -32.36 -15.28
N ALA A 90 11.82 -33.03 -14.58
CA ALA A 90 11.29 -34.33 -14.98
C ALA A 90 10.27 -34.24 -16.13
N ALA A 91 9.63 -33.09 -16.32
CA ALA A 91 8.64 -32.84 -17.38
C ALA A 91 9.26 -32.29 -18.68
N GLY A 92 10.39 -31.56 -18.61
CA GLY A 92 11.02 -30.88 -19.74
C GLY A 92 11.66 -31.77 -20.81
N ALA A 93 11.78 -33.07 -20.58
CA ALA A 93 12.30 -34.04 -21.56
C ALA A 93 11.24 -35.00 -22.13
N SER A 94 9.97 -34.84 -21.74
CA SER A 94 8.87 -35.65 -22.29
C SER A 94 8.20 -34.91 -23.44
N ARG A 95 8.29 -35.51 -24.62
CA ARG A 95 7.60 -35.15 -25.85
C ARG A 95 6.15 -34.71 -25.54
N LYS A 96 5.66 -33.65 -26.19
CA LYS A 96 4.28 -33.11 -26.10
C LYS A 96 3.26 -34.14 -26.60
N THR A 97 3.09 -35.24 -25.88
CA THR A 97 2.18 -36.33 -26.24
C THR A 97 1.01 -36.30 -25.28
N LEU A 98 -0.13 -35.83 -25.78
CA LEU A 98 -1.40 -36.00 -25.09
C LEU A 98 -2.00 -37.37 -25.43
N PRO A 99 -2.72 -38.02 -24.49
CA PRO A 99 -3.54 -39.16 -24.81
C PRO A 99 -4.53 -38.83 -25.94
N VAL A 100 -4.72 -39.76 -26.88
CA VAL A 100 -5.57 -39.58 -28.08
C VAL A 100 -6.98 -39.09 -27.73
N ALA A 101 -7.54 -39.55 -26.61
CA ALA A 101 -8.83 -39.10 -26.11
C ALA A 101 -8.85 -37.61 -25.72
N ALA A 102 -7.79 -37.10 -25.09
CA ALA A 102 -7.67 -35.69 -24.72
C ALA A 102 -7.44 -34.82 -25.97
N SER A 103 -6.60 -35.26 -26.90
CA SER A 103 -6.40 -34.57 -28.19
C SER A 103 -7.70 -34.46 -28.98
N HIS A 104 -8.51 -35.52 -29.01
CA HIS A 104 -9.82 -35.49 -29.67
C HIS A 104 -10.82 -34.53 -29.01
N LEU A 105 -10.82 -34.41 -27.68
CA LEU A 105 -11.68 -33.47 -26.98
C LEU A 105 -11.25 -32.03 -27.26
N LEU A 106 -9.95 -31.74 -27.21
CA LEU A 106 -9.42 -30.41 -27.52
C LEU A 106 -9.71 -30.01 -28.97
N ALA A 107 -9.52 -30.93 -29.92
CA ALA A 107 -9.86 -30.72 -31.32
C ALA A 107 -11.36 -30.45 -31.54
N LYS A 108 -12.25 -31.19 -30.86
CA LYS A 108 -13.71 -30.95 -30.91
C LYS A 108 -14.11 -29.57 -30.43
N HIS A 109 -13.34 -28.99 -29.52
CA HIS A 109 -13.57 -27.66 -28.96
C HIS A 109 -12.76 -26.55 -29.65
N GLY A 110 -12.13 -26.85 -30.80
CA GLY A 110 -11.44 -25.86 -31.63
C GLY A 110 -10.03 -25.49 -31.16
N ILE A 111 -9.43 -26.29 -30.26
CA ILE A 111 -8.05 -26.12 -29.80
C ILE A 111 -7.17 -27.05 -30.65
N ASP A 112 -6.84 -26.60 -31.86
CA ASP A 112 -6.10 -27.39 -32.86
C ASP A 112 -4.58 -27.19 -32.76
N THR A 113 -4.13 -26.07 -32.17
CA THR A 113 -2.72 -25.75 -31.97
C THR A 113 -2.32 -25.89 -30.50
N LEU A 114 -1.47 -26.89 -30.23
CA LEU A 114 -0.85 -27.13 -28.92
C LEU A 114 0.14 -26.02 -28.49
N GLU A 115 0.34 -24.97 -29.29
CA GLU A 115 1.34 -23.95 -28.99
C GLU A 115 0.86 -22.88 -28.00
N GLN A 116 -0.46 -22.63 -27.91
CA GLN A 116 -1.03 -21.65 -26.98
C GLN A 116 -2.43 -22.09 -26.53
N VAL A 117 -2.50 -22.91 -25.48
CA VAL A 117 -3.77 -23.25 -24.82
C VAL A 117 -4.17 -22.11 -23.89
N ASN A 118 -5.13 -21.30 -24.29
CA ASN A 118 -5.70 -20.26 -23.42
C ASN A 118 -6.51 -20.92 -22.29
N GLY A 119 -6.14 -20.66 -21.03
CA GLY A 119 -6.74 -21.30 -19.84
C GLY A 119 -8.26 -21.13 -19.76
N GLY A 120 -8.80 -19.99 -20.23
CA GLY A 120 -10.23 -19.74 -20.26
C GLY A 120 -11.00 -20.60 -21.28
N ALA A 121 -10.40 -20.85 -22.45
CA ALA A 121 -11.01 -21.71 -23.48
C ALA A 121 -10.93 -23.20 -23.09
N LEU A 122 -9.84 -23.59 -22.43
CA LEU A 122 -9.68 -24.94 -21.89
C LEU A 122 -10.72 -25.23 -20.80
N ASP A 123 -10.85 -24.34 -19.81
CA ASP A 123 -11.79 -24.58 -18.72
C ASP A 123 -13.24 -24.61 -19.25
N ALA A 124 -13.57 -23.83 -20.29
CA ALA A 124 -14.85 -23.88 -21.00
C ALA A 124 -15.09 -25.22 -21.72
N ALA A 125 -14.08 -25.75 -22.42
CA ALA A 125 -14.13 -27.07 -23.07
C ALA A 125 -14.31 -28.22 -22.06
N LEU A 126 -13.83 -28.03 -20.83
CA LEU A 126 -13.86 -29.04 -19.78
C LEU A 126 -15.11 -28.96 -18.87
N VAL A 127 -15.95 -27.91 -18.98
CA VAL A 127 -17.15 -27.73 -18.11
C VAL A 127 -18.10 -28.95 -18.15
N GLY A 128 -18.20 -29.65 -19.28
CA GLY A 128 -19.05 -30.83 -19.45
C GLY A 128 -18.56 -32.10 -18.75
N LEU A 129 -17.37 -32.09 -18.13
CA LEU A 129 -16.77 -33.23 -17.44
C LEU A 129 -16.95 -33.15 -15.92
N SER A 130 -16.92 -34.31 -15.27
CA SER A 130 -16.88 -34.36 -13.81
C SER A 130 -15.61 -33.66 -13.28
N LEU A 131 -15.64 -33.19 -12.03
CA LEU A 131 -14.50 -32.49 -11.42
C LEU A 131 -13.22 -33.35 -11.47
N GLU A 132 -13.34 -34.64 -11.19
CA GLU A 132 -12.22 -35.59 -11.23
C GLU A 132 -11.64 -35.72 -12.66
N GLN A 133 -12.49 -35.78 -13.67
CA GLN A 133 -12.08 -35.83 -15.07
C GLN A 133 -11.39 -34.53 -15.51
N ARG A 134 -11.88 -33.37 -15.04
CA ARG A 134 -11.21 -32.08 -15.29
C ARG A 134 -9.82 -32.02 -14.69
N ILE A 135 -9.66 -32.49 -13.45
CA ILE A 135 -8.36 -32.57 -12.77
C ILE A 135 -7.42 -33.52 -13.52
N ALA A 136 -7.93 -34.68 -13.96
CA ALA A 136 -7.15 -35.64 -14.74
C ALA A 136 -6.65 -35.03 -16.06
N VAL A 137 -7.50 -34.35 -16.82
CA VAL A 137 -7.10 -33.72 -18.10
C VAL A 137 -6.15 -32.54 -17.87
N LYS A 138 -6.41 -31.68 -16.88
CA LYS A 138 -5.57 -30.52 -16.57
C LYS A 138 -4.18 -30.95 -16.09
N SER A 139 -4.08 -31.98 -15.25
CA SER A 139 -2.79 -32.52 -14.80
C SER A 139 -2.00 -33.17 -15.94
N GLN A 140 -2.66 -33.80 -16.91
CA GLN A 140 -2.02 -34.32 -18.12
C GLN A 140 -1.50 -33.19 -19.02
N LEU A 141 -2.25 -32.11 -19.17
CA LEU A 141 -1.84 -30.93 -19.93
C LEU A 141 -0.64 -30.21 -19.27
N MET A 142 -0.65 -30.08 -17.95
CA MET A 142 0.51 -29.57 -17.19
C MET A 142 1.73 -30.48 -17.37
N ARG A 143 1.55 -31.80 -17.29
CA ARG A 143 2.64 -32.77 -17.51
C ARG A 143 3.20 -32.72 -18.94
N ALA A 144 2.36 -32.45 -19.93
CA ALA A 144 2.75 -32.30 -21.32
C ALA A 144 3.40 -30.93 -21.63
N GLY A 145 3.52 -30.03 -20.64
CA GLY A 145 4.10 -28.70 -20.82
C GLY A 145 3.22 -27.75 -21.63
N LEU A 146 1.90 -27.99 -21.66
CA LEU A 146 0.91 -27.19 -22.39
C LEU A 146 0.17 -26.18 -21.50
N LEU A 147 0.34 -26.31 -20.18
CA LEU A 147 -0.16 -25.39 -19.16
C LEU A 147 1.00 -25.04 -18.23
N GLY A 148 1.43 -23.78 -18.26
CA GLY A 148 2.51 -23.22 -17.46
C GLY A 148 2.48 -21.70 -17.53
#